data_AF-A0A7C6FDE3-F1
#
_entry.id   AF-A0A7C6FDE3-F1
#
_cell.length_a   1.000
_cell.length_b   1.000
_cell.length_c   1.000
_cell.angle_alpha   90.00
_cell.angle_beta   90.00
_cell.angle_gamma   90.00
#
_symmetry.space_group_name_H-M   'P 1'
#
loop_
_entity.id
_entity.type
_entity.pdbx_description
1 polymer ?
#
loop_
_entity_poly.entity_id
_entity_poly.type
_entity_poly.pdbx_seq_one_letter_code
_entity_poly.pdbx_strand_id
1 'polypeptide(L)'
;MVDVDMDEDKIFFMLGIIHRDILSKERLIKWLKKEMPQVITLELSNYGLTFREQMGDYYKQKLEENLEKIKSSGNVSYITNRYIKDIYAYLEIPYEYRAVQEYVKDYGGYLYLVDMDIFSLTKLKDINNLLDVNNLKLLINLKDDKETDQELIFARLYFEKGIKTFEYTEEMRIRDIHMKNKISLIMRCHNEKRFLHICGWQHLSDPYNIYAPLKPVKVFIYD
;
A
#
# COMPACT_ATOMS: atom_id res chain seq x y z
N MET A 1 -28.29 16.29 7.70
CA MET A 1 -27.71 15.56 6.56
C MET A 1 -28.07 16.37 5.33
N VAL A 2 -27.10 17.03 4.72
CA VAL A 2 -27.33 17.74 3.45
C VAL A 2 -26.77 16.81 2.39
N ASP A 3 -27.67 16.25 1.58
CA ASP A 3 -27.29 15.55 0.36
C ASP A 3 -26.59 16.55 -0.55
N VAL A 4 -25.33 16.24 -0.87
CA VAL A 4 -24.53 17.05 -1.79
C VAL A 4 -24.67 16.38 -3.14
N ASP A 5 -25.32 17.08 -4.08
CA ASP A 5 -25.28 16.72 -5.49
C ASP A 5 -23.81 16.76 -5.94
N MET A 6 -23.21 15.57 -6.03
CA MET A 6 -21.97 15.41 -6.75
C MET A 6 -22.30 15.52 -8.24
N ASP A 7 -21.80 16.58 -8.86
CA ASP A 7 -21.77 16.79 -10.32
C ASP A 7 -21.61 15.44 -11.05
N GLU A 8 -22.58 15.08 -11.90
CA GLU A 8 -22.67 13.75 -12.51
C GLU A 8 -21.45 13.40 -13.37
N ASP A 9 -20.66 14.40 -13.79
CA ASP A 9 -19.50 14.26 -14.66
C ASP A 9 -18.16 14.05 -13.90
N LYS A 10 -18.17 13.95 -12.56
CA LYS A 10 -16.93 13.74 -11.79
C LYS A 10 -16.46 12.30 -11.81
N ILE A 11 -15.38 12.07 -12.55
CA ILE A 11 -14.68 10.79 -12.57
C ILE A 11 -13.79 10.65 -11.32
N PHE A 12 -14.15 9.71 -10.45
CA PHE A 12 -13.34 9.25 -9.32
C PHE A 12 -12.93 7.79 -9.54
N PHE A 13 -11.63 7.55 -9.69
CA PHE A 13 -11.10 6.20 -9.77
C PHE A 13 -10.60 5.72 -8.41
N MET A 14 -10.85 4.45 -8.12
CA MET A 14 -10.25 3.74 -7.00
C MET A 14 -9.42 2.59 -7.57
N LEU A 15 -8.10 2.77 -7.59
CA LEU A 15 -7.13 1.86 -8.18
C LEU A 15 -6.57 0.93 -7.11
N GLY A 16 -6.96 -0.34 -7.20
CA GLY A 16 -6.43 -1.42 -6.38
C GLY A 16 -5.09 -1.91 -6.90
N ILE A 17 -4.11 -1.98 -5.99
CA ILE A 17 -2.75 -2.45 -6.30
C ILE A 17 -2.31 -3.55 -5.35
N ILE A 18 -1.21 -4.22 -5.69
CA ILE A 18 -0.51 -5.11 -4.77
C ILE A 18 0.65 -4.31 -4.17
N HIS A 19 0.64 -4.19 -2.84
CA HIS A 19 1.70 -3.48 -2.14
C HIS A 19 3.02 -4.24 -2.26
N ARG A 20 4.14 -3.51 -2.32
CA ARG A 20 5.51 -4.05 -2.37
C ARG A 20 5.85 -4.87 -3.63
N ASP A 21 4.91 -5.08 -4.54
CA ASP A 21 5.19 -5.63 -5.86
C ASP A 21 5.83 -4.56 -6.77
N ILE A 22 7.15 -4.62 -6.91
CA ILE A 22 7.88 -3.63 -7.71
C ILE A 22 7.55 -3.71 -9.21
N LEU A 23 7.06 -4.86 -9.70
CA LEU A 23 6.61 -5.01 -11.09
C LEU A 23 5.33 -4.19 -11.35
N SER A 24 4.56 -3.88 -10.30
CA SER A 24 3.41 -2.98 -10.38
C SER A 24 3.79 -1.51 -10.58
N LYS A 25 5.05 -1.10 -10.33
CA LYS A 25 5.48 0.31 -10.51
C LYS A 25 5.26 0.79 -11.95
N GLU A 26 5.68 0.02 -12.94
CA GLU A 26 5.54 0.42 -14.34
C GLU A 26 4.08 0.53 -14.78
N ARG A 27 3.23 -0.37 -14.27
CA ARG A 27 1.79 -0.34 -14.52
C ARG A 27 1.16 0.90 -13.93
N LEU A 28 1.54 1.26 -12.71
CA LEU A 28 1.04 2.46 -12.03
C LEU A 28 1.42 3.72 -12.82
N ILE A 29 2.67 3.81 -13.27
CA ILE A 29 3.12 4.95 -14.09
C ILE A 29 2.34 5.03 -15.40
N LYS A 30 2.12 3.90 -16.10
CA LYS A 30 1.31 3.87 -17.32
C LYS A 30 -0.12 4.32 -17.06
N TRP A 31 -0.72 3.88 -15.96
CA TRP A 31 -2.08 4.28 -15.57
C TRP A 31 -2.17 5.78 -15.28
N LEU A 32 -1.24 6.32 -14.48
CA LEU A 32 -1.17 7.75 -14.16
C LEU A 32 -1.06 8.61 -15.42
N LYS A 33 -0.21 8.21 -16.38
CA LYS A 33 -0.05 8.94 -17.66
C LYS A 33 -1.26 8.83 -18.59
N LYS A 34 -2.03 7.75 -18.50
CA LYS A 34 -3.22 7.53 -19.32
C LYS A 34 -4.41 8.35 -18.80
N GLU A 35 -4.71 8.21 -17.51
CA GLU A 35 -5.91 8.81 -16.90
C GLU A 35 -5.68 10.26 -16.46
N MET A 36 -4.41 10.68 -16.35
CA MET A 36 -3.99 12.04 -16.03
C MET A 36 -4.74 12.62 -14.82
N PRO A 37 -4.75 11.96 -13.65
CA PRO A 37 -5.43 12.48 -12.47
C PRO A 37 -4.74 13.76 -11.99
N GLN A 38 -5.53 14.67 -11.41
CA GLN A 38 -5.05 15.96 -10.91
C GLN A 38 -5.01 15.99 -9.37
N VAL A 39 -5.80 15.14 -8.72
CA VAL A 39 -5.76 14.92 -7.27
C VAL A 39 -5.65 13.43 -7.01
N ILE A 40 -4.58 13.06 -6.30
CA ILE A 40 -4.27 11.68 -5.98
C ILE A 40 -4.29 11.52 -4.46
N THR A 41 -5.07 10.57 -3.97
CA THR A 41 -5.04 10.14 -2.57
C THR A 41 -4.40 8.76 -2.47
N LEU A 42 -3.50 8.57 -1.52
CA LEU A 42 -2.77 7.32 -1.34
C LEU A 42 -3.08 6.70 0.03
N GLU A 43 -3.36 5.40 0.05
CA GLU A 43 -3.38 4.57 1.27
C GLU A 43 -1.97 4.47 1.86
N LEU A 44 -1.55 5.55 2.50
CA LEU A 44 -0.34 5.67 3.27
C LEU A 44 -0.60 6.72 4.35
N SER A 45 -0.03 6.51 5.54
CA SER A 45 -0.17 7.44 6.66
C SER A 45 1.03 8.40 6.70
N ASN A 46 0.84 9.59 7.28
CA ASN A 46 1.96 10.53 7.43
C ASN A 46 3.00 9.96 8.40
N TYR A 47 2.55 9.33 9.49
CA TYR A 47 3.44 8.66 10.43
C TYR A 47 4.30 7.59 9.75
N GLY A 48 3.68 6.75 8.91
CA GLY A 48 4.36 5.67 8.21
C GLY A 48 5.40 6.17 7.19
N LEU A 49 5.15 7.31 6.55
CA LEU A 49 6.13 7.98 5.68
C LEU A 49 7.28 8.57 6.52
N THR A 50 6.97 9.43 7.48
CA THR A 50 7.98 10.11 8.33
C THR A 50 8.90 9.11 9.01
N PHE A 51 8.37 7.99 9.50
CA PHE A 51 9.16 6.93 10.09
C PHE A 51 10.21 6.39 9.11
N ARG A 52 9.82 6.12 7.85
CA ARG A 52 10.73 5.57 6.83
C ARG A 52 11.77 6.59 6.39
N GLU A 53 11.38 7.86 6.27
CA GLU A 53 12.30 8.96 5.94
C GLU A 53 13.36 9.18 7.02
N GLN A 54 12.99 9.06 8.30
CA GLN A 54 13.89 9.36 9.42
C GLN A 54 14.65 8.16 9.96
N MET A 55 14.00 6.99 9.98
CA MET A 55 14.50 5.79 10.67
C MET A 55 14.76 4.61 9.72
N GLY A 56 14.34 4.70 8.45
CA GLY A 56 14.46 3.60 7.49
C GLY A 56 15.90 3.10 7.36
N ASP A 57 16.85 4.01 7.12
CA ASP A 57 18.26 3.67 6.96
C ASP A 57 18.89 3.12 8.24
N TYR A 58 18.54 3.68 9.40
CA TYR A 58 18.97 3.16 10.71
C TYR A 58 18.54 1.69 10.89
N TYR A 59 17.29 1.37 10.57
CA TYR A 59 16.78 0.01 10.72
C TYR A 59 17.29 -0.94 9.63
N LYS A 60 17.59 -0.44 8.42
CA LYS A 60 18.27 -1.23 7.38
C LYS A 60 19.68 -1.62 7.83
N GLN A 61 20.45 -0.68 8.37
CA GLN A 61 21.77 -0.97 8.94
C GLN A 61 21.68 -1.98 10.09
N LYS A 62 20.71 -1.81 11.00
CA LYS A 62 20.49 -2.75 12.10
C LYS A 62 20.15 -4.16 11.61
N LEU A 63 19.37 -4.28 10.53
CA LEU A 63 19.09 -5.56 9.88
C LEU A 63 20.37 -6.19 9.34
N GLU A 64 21.19 -5.43 8.60
CA GLU A 64 22.48 -5.89 8.06
C GLU A 64 23.42 -6.38 9.16
N GLU A 65 23.58 -5.60 10.23
CA GLU A 65 24.40 -5.99 11.39
C GLU A 65 23.93 -7.29 12.04
N ASN A 66 22.62 -7.49 12.15
CA ASN A 66 22.05 -8.71 12.72
C ASN A 66 22.16 -9.91 11.78
N LEU A 67 22.05 -9.71 10.46
CA LEU A 67 22.28 -10.75 9.45
C LEU A 67 23.75 -11.21 9.43
N GLU A 68 24.71 -10.30 9.59
CA GLU A 68 26.14 -10.66 9.67
C GLU A 68 26.47 -11.47 10.93
N LYS A 69 25.81 -11.19 12.07
CA LYS A 69 25.91 -12.03 13.27
C LYS A 69 25.42 -13.46 13.01
N ILE A 70 24.37 -13.62 12.21
CA ILE A 70 23.82 -14.93 11.85
C ILE A 70 24.80 -15.69 10.94
N LYS A 71 25.34 -15.03 9.91
CA LYS A 71 26.34 -15.61 8.99
C LYS A 71 27.61 -16.06 9.69
N SER A 72 28.08 -15.28 10.65
CA SER A 72 29.25 -15.64 11.47
C SER A 72 29.02 -16.91 12.30
N SER A 73 27.76 -17.31 12.49
CA SER A 73 27.36 -18.53 13.21
C SER A 73 27.03 -19.74 12.30
N GLY A 74 27.15 -19.61 10.97
CA GLY A 74 26.94 -20.72 10.01
C GLY A 74 26.76 -20.27 8.54
N ASN A 75 26.96 -21.20 7.59
CA ASN A 75 26.80 -20.95 6.14
C ASN A 75 25.31 -20.92 5.72
N VAL A 76 24.61 -19.81 6.01
CA VAL A 76 23.24 -19.60 5.53
C VAL A 76 23.19 -18.41 4.58
N SER A 77 22.82 -18.67 3.32
CA SER A 77 22.65 -17.62 2.30
C SER A 77 21.29 -16.93 2.48
N TYR A 78 21.27 -15.86 3.29
CA TYR A 78 20.05 -15.08 3.56
C TYR A 78 19.69 -14.09 2.43
N ILE A 79 20.62 -13.78 1.52
CA ILE A 79 20.46 -12.77 0.45
C ILE A 79 19.29 -13.11 -0.49
N THR A 80 19.00 -14.40 -0.68
CA THR A 80 17.92 -14.87 -1.55
C THR A 80 16.60 -15.09 -0.80
N ASN A 81 16.59 -15.01 0.53
CA ASN A 81 15.40 -15.30 1.34
C ASN A 81 14.32 -14.22 1.15
N ARG A 82 13.10 -14.65 0.79
CA ARG A 82 11.95 -13.77 0.54
C ARG A 82 11.57 -12.94 1.76
N TYR A 83 11.50 -13.54 2.94
CA TYR A 83 11.12 -12.82 4.16
C TYR A 83 12.09 -11.69 4.49
N ILE A 84 13.40 -11.89 4.26
CA ILE A 84 14.39 -10.82 4.41
C ILE A 84 14.15 -9.70 3.40
N LYS A 85 13.83 -10.03 2.14
CA LYS A 85 13.45 -9.03 1.12
C LYS A 85 12.19 -8.26 1.51
N ASP A 86 11.20 -8.94 2.09
CA ASP A 86 9.97 -8.32 2.57
C ASP A 86 10.23 -7.35 3.72
N ILE A 87 11.19 -7.66 4.62
CA ILE A 87 11.63 -6.73 5.66
C ILE A 87 12.31 -5.51 5.02
N TYR A 88 13.21 -5.69 4.05
CA TYR A 88 13.80 -4.55 3.34
C TYR A 88 12.71 -3.66 2.71
N ALA A 89 11.76 -4.27 1.98
CA ALA A 89 10.63 -3.57 1.38
C ALA A 89 9.74 -2.87 2.43
N TYR A 90 9.58 -3.45 3.62
CA TYR A 90 8.85 -2.84 4.74
C TYR A 90 9.53 -1.57 5.25
N LEU A 91 10.86 -1.51 5.24
CA LEU A 91 11.66 -0.36 5.67
C LEU A 91 11.79 0.73 4.60
N GLU A 92 11.54 0.40 3.34
CA GLU A 92 11.60 1.35 2.23
C GLU A 92 10.37 2.26 2.17
N ILE A 93 10.55 3.46 1.64
CA ILE A 93 9.45 4.27 1.15
C ILE A 93 8.71 3.48 0.05
N PRO A 94 7.37 3.30 0.16
CA PRO A 94 6.59 2.53 -0.80
C PRO A 94 6.79 3.01 -2.24
N TYR A 95 6.81 2.09 -3.20
CA TYR A 95 7.05 2.43 -4.61
C TYR A 95 5.94 3.31 -5.17
N GLU A 96 4.71 3.13 -4.67
CA GLU A 96 3.51 3.87 -5.02
C GLU A 96 3.68 5.35 -4.72
N TYR A 97 4.18 5.65 -3.52
CA TYR A 97 4.45 7.01 -3.09
C TYR A 97 5.51 7.65 -3.99
N ARG A 98 6.61 6.93 -4.25
CA ARG A 98 7.70 7.40 -5.14
C ARG A 98 7.18 7.67 -6.55
N ALA A 99 6.42 6.74 -7.13
CA ALA A 99 5.87 6.86 -8.48
C ALA A 99 4.87 8.03 -8.60
N VAL A 100 4.02 8.23 -7.59
CA VAL A 100 3.06 9.34 -7.58
C VAL A 100 3.76 10.67 -7.33
N GLN A 101 4.76 10.73 -6.46
CA GLN A 101 5.58 11.94 -6.30
C GLN A 101 6.28 12.33 -7.59
N GLU A 102 6.92 11.38 -8.28
CA GLU A 102 7.55 11.59 -9.59
C GLU A 102 6.52 12.13 -10.60
N TYR A 103 5.34 11.51 -10.68
CA TYR A 103 4.26 11.98 -11.55
C TYR A 103 3.78 13.40 -11.20
N VAL A 104 3.52 13.71 -9.93
CA VAL A 104 3.06 15.06 -9.52
C VAL A 104 4.13 16.11 -9.76
N LYS A 105 5.41 15.76 -9.62
CA LYS A 105 6.54 16.64 -9.94
C LYS A 105 6.57 16.97 -11.44
N ASP A 106 6.36 15.98 -12.29
CA ASP A 106 6.49 16.13 -13.75
C ASP A 106 5.24 16.74 -14.41
N TYR A 107 4.04 16.41 -13.92
CA TYR A 107 2.76 16.78 -14.54
C TYR A 107 1.92 17.76 -13.70
N GLY A 108 2.37 18.10 -12.49
CA GLY A 108 1.60 18.88 -11.53
C GLY A 108 0.48 18.08 -10.84
N GLY A 109 -0.27 18.74 -9.97
CA GLY A 109 -1.37 18.14 -9.21
C GLY A 109 -1.10 18.07 -7.71
N TYR A 110 -1.91 17.27 -7.02
CA TYR A 110 -1.90 17.18 -5.56
C TYR A 110 -1.82 15.72 -5.12
N LEU A 111 -0.95 15.43 -4.15
CA LEU A 111 -0.86 14.15 -3.47
C LEU A 111 -1.28 14.32 -2.01
N TYR A 112 -2.23 13.50 -1.55
CA TYR A 112 -2.67 13.45 -0.17
C TYR A 112 -2.53 12.04 0.41
N LEU A 113 -1.93 11.94 1.61
CA LEU A 113 -1.82 10.71 2.38
C LEU A 113 -3.05 10.58 3.28
N VAL A 114 -3.87 9.55 3.07
CA VAL A 114 -5.22 9.48 3.66
C VAL A 114 -5.39 8.39 4.72
N ASP A 115 -4.42 7.50 4.92
CA ASP A 115 -4.53 6.45 5.92
C ASP A 115 -4.38 6.98 7.36
N MET A 116 -4.72 6.14 8.34
CA MET A 116 -4.64 6.46 9.76
C MET A 116 -3.25 6.18 10.33
N ASP A 117 -2.70 7.18 11.03
CA ASP A 117 -1.38 7.06 11.68
C ASP A 117 -1.34 5.97 12.76
N ILE A 118 -2.46 5.74 13.48
CA ILE A 118 -2.50 4.77 14.61
C ILE A 118 -2.15 3.35 14.18
N PHE A 119 -2.60 2.89 13.01
CA PHE A 119 -2.29 1.53 12.53
C PHE A 119 -0.82 1.42 12.12
N SER A 120 -0.26 2.47 11.52
CA SER A 120 1.17 2.52 11.21
C SER A 120 2.01 2.56 12.49
N LEU A 121 1.61 3.35 13.49
CA LEU A 121 2.26 3.42 14.79
C LEU A 121 2.30 2.05 15.47
N THR A 122 1.17 1.36 15.57
CA THR A 122 1.09 0.04 16.20
C THR A 122 1.99 -0.98 15.48
N LYS A 123 1.96 -1.02 14.14
CA LYS A 123 2.79 -1.96 13.35
C LYS A 123 4.29 -1.64 13.42
N LEU A 124 4.66 -0.36 13.52
CA LEU A 124 6.07 0.07 13.52
C LEU A 124 6.71 0.04 14.91
N LYS A 125 5.93 0.07 15.99
CA LYS A 125 6.44 -0.06 17.37
C LYS A 125 7.22 -1.36 17.60
N ASP A 126 6.79 -2.43 16.96
CA ASP A 126 7.38 -3.77 17.15
C ASP A 126 8.53 -4.08 16.19
N ILE A 127 9.02 -3.08 15.44
CA ILE A 127 10.12 -3.27 14.49
C ILE A 127 11.39 -3.84 15.15
N ASN A 128 11.68 -3.45 16.39
CA ASN A 128 12.82 -3.99 17.12
C ASN A 128 12.69 -5.49 17.38
N ASN A 129 11.46 -5.98 17.60
CA ASN A 129 11.19 -7.40 17.76
C ASN A 129 11.33 -8.12 16.41
N LEU A 130 10.81 -7.54 15.32
CA LEU A 130 10.97 -8.09 13.97
C LEU A 130 12.46 -8.27 13.57
N LEU A 131 13.31 -7.33 13.98
CA LEU A 131 14.74 -7.33 13.67
C LEU A 131 15.59 -8.09 14.70
N ASP A 132 15.00 -8.73 15.70
CA ASP A 132 15.73 -9.53 16.67
C ASP A 132 16.46 -10.71 16.00
N VAL A 133 17.68 -10.99 16.43
CA VAL A 133 18.54 -12.03 15.82
C VAL A 133 17.87 -13.40 15.85
N ASN A 134 17.16 -13.75 16.93
CA ASN A 134 16.50 -15.05 17.04
C ASN A 134 15.29 -15.13 16.11
N ASN A 135 14.53 -14.05 16.00
CA ASN A 135 13.39 -13.97 15.08
C ASN A 135 13.84 -14.03 13.62
N LEU A 136 14.93 -13.34 13.27
CA LEU A 136 15.52 -13.43 11.93
C LEU A 136 16.02 -14.84 11.62
N LYS A 137 16.64 -15.55 12.58
CA LYS A 137 17.01 -16.96 12.41
C LYS A 137 15.80 -17.85 12.15
N LEU A 138 14.70 -17.63 12.88
CA LEU A 138 13.45 -18.37 12.64
C LEU A 138 12.94 -18.13 11.22
N LEU A 139 12.84 -16.86 10.79
CA LEU A 139 12.37 -16.48 9.46
C LEU A 139 13.23 -17.05 8.33
N ILE A 140 14.54 -17.07 8.49
CA ILE A 140 15.46 -17.60 7.47
C ILE A 140 15.30 -19.12 7.31
N ASN A 141 14.98 -19.83 8.39
CA ASN A 141 14.83 -21.29 8.42
C ASN A 141 13.41 -21.76 8.05
N LEU A 142 12.45 -20.86 7.92
CA LEU A 142 11.15 -21.20 7.35
C LEU A 142 11.39 -21.68 5.92
N LYS A 143 10.81 -22.84 5.58
CA LYS A 143 10.83 -23.33 4.21
C LYS A 143 10.17 -22.27 3.33
N ASP A 144 10.93 -21.80 2.35
CA ASP A 144 10.42 -21.08 1.18
C ASP A 144 9.69 -22.10 0.29
N ASP A 145 8.65 -22.73 0.84
CA ASP A 145 7.85 -23.69 0.09
C ASP A 145 7.19 -22.90 -1.03
N LYS A 146 7.61 -23.25 -2.25
CA LYS A 146 7.24 -22.58 -3.50
C LYS A 146 5.73 -22.41 -3.60
N GLU A 147 5.26 -21.20 -3.30
CA GLU A 147 4.00 -20.68 -3.81
C GLU A 147 4.24 -19.24 -4.27
N THR A 148 4.23 -19.09 -5.59
CA THR A 148 3.84 -17.91 -6.38
C THR A 148 3.15 -16.82 -5.57
N ASP A 149 3.48 -15.55 -5.82
CA ASP A 149 2.83 -14.34 -5.30
C ASP A 149 1.37 -14.57 -4.88
N GLN A 150 1.17 -15.05 -3.65
CA GLN A 150 -0.14 -15.50 -3.18
C GLN A 150 -1.12 -14.31 -3.21
N GLU A 151 -0.64 -13.09 -2.96
CA GLU A 151 -1.41 -11.87 -3.15
C GLU A 151 -1.84 -11.64 -4.60
N LEU A 152 -1.00 -11.90 -5.60
CA LEU A 152 -1.37 -11.76 -7.01
C LEU A 152 -2.34 -12.87 -7.44
N ILE A 153 -2.13 -14.10 -6.99
CA ILE A 153 -3.06 -15.21 -7.23
C ILE A 153 -4.41 -14.91 -6.59
N PHE A 154 -4.44 -14.47 -5.33
CA PHE A 154 -5.67 -14.13 -4.61
C PHE A 154 -6.37 -12.93 -5.23
N ALA A 155 -5.62 -11.90 -5.65
CA ALA A 155 -6.19 -10.79 -6.38
C ALA A 155 -6.81 -11.26 -7.70
N ARG A 156 -6.10 -12.07 -8.51
CA ARG A 156 -6.64 -12.62 -9.76
C ARG A 156 -7.84 -13.52 -9.53
N LEU A 157 -7.81 -14.41 -8.55
CA LEU A 157 -8.97 -15.25 -8.21
C LEU A 157 -10.18 -14.41 -7.79
N TYR A 158 -9.95 -13.28 -7.11
CA TYR A 158 -11.00 -12.35 -6.77
C TYR A 158 -11.55 -11.61 -8.00
N PHE A 159 -10.70 -10.96 -8.80
CA PHE A 159 -11.17 -10.14 -9.94
C PHE A 159 -11.64 -10.98 -11.15
N GLU A 160 -10.97 -12.09 -11.46
CA GLU A 160 -11.31 -12.94 -12.63
C GLU A 160 -12.39 -13.99 -12.33
N LYS A 161 -12.48 -14.47 -11.08
CA LYS A 161 -13.36 -15.60 -10.70
C LYS A 161 -14.35 -15.27 -9.58
N GLY A 162 -14.29 -14.08 -8.98
CA GLY A 162 -15.16 -13.69 -7.86
C GLY A 162 -14.90 -14.47 -6.56
N ILE A 163 -13.80 -15.22 -6.48
CA ILE A 163 -13.49 -16.06 -5.31
C ILE A 163 -12.89 -15.17 -4.22
N LYS A 164 -13.59 -15.05 -3.09
CA LYS A 164 -13.11 -14.32 -1.92
C LYS A 164 -12.17 -15.21 -1.12
N THR A 165 -10.87 -15.11 -1.37
CA THR A 165 -9.82 -15.84 -0.63
C THR A 165 -9.27 -15.07 0.58
N PHE A 166 -9.78 -13.86 0.84
CA PHE A 166 -9.38 -13.03 1.97
C PHE A 166 -10.60 -12.62 2.81
N GLU A 167 -10.38 -12.45 4.10
CA GLU A 167 -11.38 -11.93 5.04
C GLU A 167 -11.25 -10.40 5.12
N TYR A 168 -12.37 -9.70 4.89
CA TYR A 168 -12.44 -8.26 5.10
C TYR A 168 -12.58 -7.98 6.59
N THR A 169 -11.54 -7.42 7.21
CA THR A 169 -11.44 -7.31 8.67
C THR A 169 -12.08 -6.04 9.21
N GLU A 170 -12.33 -6.01 10.52
CA GLU A 170 -12.79 -4.80 11.21
C GLU A 170 -11.78 -3.64 11.14
N GLU A 171 -10.47 -3.95 11.17
CA GLU A 171 -9.41 -2.96 10.92
C GLU A 171 -9.57 -2.31 9.54
N MET A 172 -9.79 -3.12 8.49
CA MET A 172 -10.03 -2.60 7.14
C MET A 172 -11.27 -1.71 7.10
N ARG A 173 -12.37 -2.13 7.74
CA ARG A 173 -13.61 -1.34 7.82
C ARG A 173 -13.37 0.05 8.42
N ILE A 174 -12.64 0.10 9.54
CA ILE A 174 -12.32 1.35 10.23
C ILE A 174 -11.44 2.24 9.35
N ARG A 175 -10.41 1.66 8.70
CA ARG A 175 -9.54 2.40 7.76
C ARG A 175 -10.32 2.95 6.58
N ASP A 176 -11.21 2.17 5.98
CA ASP A 176 -12.02 2.58 4.83
C ASP A 176 -12.97 3.72 5.16
N ILE A 177 -13.64 3.66 6.32
CA ILE A 177 -14.49 4.76 6.80
C ILE A 177 -13.66 6.04 6.95
N HIS A 178 -12.48 5.94 7.54
CA HIS A 178 -11.58 7.09 7.72
C HIS A 178 -11.11 7.66 6.37
N MET A 179 -10.56 6.81 5.50
CA MET A 179 -10.05 7.19 4.18
C MET A 179 -11.16 7.81 3.34
N LYS A 180 -12.34 7.18 3.28
CA LYS A 180 -13.50 7.72 2.56
C LYS A 180 -13.89 9.11 3.06
N ASN A 181 -13.93 9.33 4.37
CA ASN A 181 -14.27 10.64 4.93
C ASN A 181 -13.24 11.72 4.56
N LYS A 182 -11.94 11.39 4.62
CA LYS A 182 -10.86 12.29 4.16
C LYS A 182 -10.96 12.57 2.66
N ILE A 183 -11.14 11.53 1.84
CA ILE A 183 -11.29 11.67 0.38
C ILE A 183 -12.49 12.56 0.06
N SER A 184 -13.63 12.37 0.74
CA SER A 184 -14.82 13.21 0.56
C SER A 184 -14.53 14.69 0.83
N LEU A 185 -13.78 15.00 1.89
CA LEU A 185 -13.37 16.37 2.19
C LEU A 185 -12.46 16.95 1.11
N ILE A 186 -11.46 16.17 0.66
CA ILE A 186 -10.53 16.58 -0.40
C ILE A 186 -11.29 16.81 -1.72
N MET A 187 -12.27 15.96 -2.04
CA MET A 187 -13.12 16.11 -3.22
C MET A 187 -13.93 17.42 -3.22
N ARG A 188 -14.38 17.86 -2.03
CA ARG A 188 -15.05 19.17 -1.88
C ARG A 188 -14.11 20.35 -2.10
N CYS A 189 -12.84 20.22 -1.69
CA CYS A 189 -11.83 21.26 -1.88
C CYS A 189 -11.31 21.36 -3.33
N HIS A 190 -11.54 20.34 -4.16
CA HIS A 190 -11.01 20.24 -5.52
C HIS A 190 -12.12 19.86 -6.51
N ASN A 191 -13.22 20.60 -6.49
CA ASN A 191 -14.48 20.29 -7.15
C ASN A 191 -14.44 20.24 -8.70
N GLU A 192 -13.36 20.57 -9.39
CA GLU A 192 -13.30 20.51 -10.87
C GLU A 192 -12.24 19.52 -11.38
N LYS A 193 -11.63 18.75 -10.49
CA LYS A 193 -10.47 17.92 -10.81
C LYS A 193 -10.83 16.44 -10.98
N ARG A 194 -10.02 15.73 -11.79
CA ARG A 194 -10.05 14.27 -11.86
C ARG A 194 -9.37 13.66 -10.64
N PHE A 195 -10.03 12.71 -9.98
CA PHE A 195 -9.54 12.07 -8.76
C PHE A 195 -9.11 10.64 -8.98
N LEU A 196 -8.02 10.28 -8.30
CA LEU A 196 -7.56 8.91 -8.15
C LEU A 196 -7.32 8.63 -6.67
N HIS A 197 -7.88 7.55 -6.15
CA HIS A 197 -7.44 6.93 -4.90
C HIS A 197 -6.67 5.65 -5.21
N ILE A 198 -5.43 5.54 -4.73
CA ILE A 198 -4.60 4.34 -4.81
C ILE A 198 -4.64 3.63 -3.45
N CYS A 199 -5.06 2.37 -3.44
CA CYS A 199 -5.20 1.55 -2.25
C CYS A 199 -4.82 0.09 -2.54
N GLY A 200 -4.58 -0.70 -1.50
CA GLY A 200 -4.48 -2.16 -1.60
C GLY A 200 -5.73 -2.74 -2.26
N TRP A 201 -5.53 -3.71 -3.13
CA TRP A 201 -6.61 -4.29 -3.94
C TRP A 201 -7.77 -4.85 -3.11
N GLN A 202 -7.51 -5.30 -1.88
CA GLN A 202 -8.55 -5.81 -0.98
C GLN A 202 -9.63 -4.76 -0.66
N HIS A 203 -9.28 -3.47 -0.66
CA HIS A 203 -10.19 -2.36 -0.41
C HIS A 203 -11.23 -2.17 -1.54
N LEU A 204 -10.98 -2.72 -2.73
CA LEU A 204 -11.95 -2.70 -3.81
C LEU A 204 -13.20 -3.55 -3.49
N SER A 205 -13.07 -4.54 -2.61
CA SER A 205 -14.19 -5.42 -2.25
C SER A 205 -15.33 -4.70 -1.54
N ASP A 206 -14.99 -3.78 -0.63
CA ASP A 206 -15.93 -2.88 0.07
C ASP A 206 -17.32 -3.51 0.34
N PRO A 207 -17.40 -4.59 1.13
CA PRO A 207 -18.64 -5.33 1.31
C PRO A 207 -19.74 -4.53 2.01
N TYR A 208 -19.38 -3.40 2.64
CA TYR A 208 -20.28 -2.50 3.34
C TYR A 208 -20.66 -1.26 2.52
N ASN A 209 -20.25 -1.19 1.24
CA ASN A 209 -20.50 -0.04 0.36
C ASN A 209 -20.07 1.31 0.96
N ILE A 210 -18.96 1.32 1.70
CA ILE A 210 -18.41 2.50 2.38
C ILE A 210 -18.11 3.60 1.36
N TYR A 211 -17.57 3.24 0.20
CA TYR A 211 -17.18 4.18 -0.85
C TYR A 211 -18.31 4.51 -1.83
N ALA A 212 -19.44 3.80 -1.81
CA ALA A 212 -20.55 4.01 -2.74
C ALA A 212 -21.04 5.47 -2.85
N PRO A 213 -21.10 6.27 -1.76
CA PRO A 213 -21.48 7.68 -1.87
C PRO A 213 -20.54 8.54 -2.71
N LEU A 214 -19.29 8.11 -2.93
CA LEU A 214 -18.32 8.80 -3.79
C LEU A 214 -18.39 8.33 -5.25
N LYS A 215 -19.26 7.36 -5.58
CA LYS A 215 -19.44 6.78 -6.92
C LYS A 215 -18.12 6.37 -7.61
N PRO A 216 -17.24 5.58 -6.96
CA PRO A 216 -15.95 5.22 -7.55
C PRO A 216 -16.08 4.28 -8.75
N VAL A 217 -15.27 4.52 -9.78
CA VAL A 217 -14.91 3.50 -10.75
C VAL A 217 -13.76 2.68 -10.15
N LYS A 218 -14.06 1.44 -9.74
CA LYS A 218 -13.09 0.52 -9.14
C LYS A 218 -12.32 -0.19 -10.23
N VAL A 219 -10.99 -0.12 -10.18
CA VAL A 219 -10.09 -0.69 -11.19
C VAL A 219 -9.00 -1.46 -10.49
N PHE A 220 -8.75 -2.71 -10.87
CA PHE A 220 -7.56 -3.42 -10.44
C PHE A 220 -6.44 -3.17 -11.45
N ILE A 221 -5.22 -2.90 -10.99
CA ILE A 221 -4.09 -2.47 -11.84
C ILE A 221 -3.66 -3.51 -12.91
N TYR A 222 -4.18 -4.73 -12.82
CA TYR A 222 -3.91 -5.81 -13.76
C TYR A 222 -5.02 -6.07 -14.77
N ASP A 223 -6.17 -5.40 -14.64
CA ASP A 223 -7.28 -5.42 -15.60
C ASP A 223 -7.00 -4.47 -16.78
#